data_AF-A0A8C2ZZG7-F1
#
_entry.id   AF-A0A8C2ZZG7-F1
#
_cell.length_a   1.000
_cell.length_b   1.000
_cell.length_c   1.000
_cell.angle_alpha   90.00
_cell.angle_beta   90.00
_cell.angle_gamma   90.00
#
_symmetry.space_group_name_H-M   'P 1'
#
loop_
_entity.id
_entity.type
_entity.pdbx_description
1 polymer ?
#
loop_
_entity_poly.entity_id
_entity_poly.type
_entity_poly.pdbx_seq_one_letter_code
_entity_poly.pdbx_strand_id
1 'polypeptide(L)'
;ITKGPSGLSGRKGQSGQQGPAGNEYRTTLFVLPPIGSKGPRGVPGDLGPDGWPGLPGFKGSTGAPGRAGIPGPHGYPGIRGFTGPNGDLGYEGPPGPPGPPGVSGFLLAIHSQSVQVPQCPEGSSQLWVGYSLVYLEGQEKAHAQDLGHAGSCLPVFSTMPFSYCNKAACHYSNRNDKSYWLSTTAPIPMMPLSGLEISSHISRCVVCETVSPAVAFHSQDHTVAACPAGWRSLWTGYSFLLHTGAGDEGGGQSLTSSGSCLKDFRTHPFIECQGARGSCHYFANLYSFWLTTVSHTEQFITQRPGTIKAADKQRHKASQCHVCLREQ
;
A
#
# COMPACT_ATOMS: atom_id res chain seq x y z
N ILE A 1 13.60 31.12 41.00
CA ILE A 1 14.33 31.31 39.73
C ILE A 1 13.34 31.10 38.61
N THR A 2 12.98 32.15 37.87
CA THR A 2 12.14 32.06 36.66
C THR A 2 13.04 31.99 35.43
N LYS A 3 12.76 31.06 34.52
CA LYS A 3 13.50 30.92 33.26
C LYS A 3 13.05 32.04 32.31
N GLY A 4 13.99 32.77 31.70
CA GLY A 4 13.65 33.78 30.69
C GLY A 4 12.99 33.15 29.45
N PRO A 5 12.16 33.89 28.70
CA PRO A 5 11.56 33.40 27.47
C PRO A 5 12.64 33.11 26.41
N SER A 6 12.40 32.09 25.59
CA SER A 6 13.29 31.74 24.48
C SER A 6 13.33 32.84 23.41
N GLY A 7 14.49 33.01 22.77
CA GLY A 7 14.67 33.96 21.66
C GLY A 7 13.77 33.65 20.46
N LEU A 8 13.42 34.69 19.71
CA LEU A 8 12.61 34.57 18.49
C LEU A 8 13.36 33.79 17.40
N SER A 9 12.64 32.91 16.70
CA SER A 9 13.23 32.11 15.61
C SER A 9 13.60 32.98 14.40
N GLY A 10 14.68 32.62 13.71
CA GLY A 10 15.22 33.38 12.57
C GLY A 10 14.24 33.47 11.39
N ARG A 11 14.35 34.57 10.61
CA ARG A 11 13.52 34.74 9.40
C ARG A 11 13.92 33.73 8.33
N LYS A 12 12.91 33.11 7.71
CA LYS A 12 13.08 32.19 6.59
C LYS A 12 13.71 32.93 5.39
N GLY A 13 14.75 32.34 4.80
CA GLY A 13 15.46 32.91 3.64
C GLY A 13 14.57 33.11 2.41
N GLN A 14 14.95 34.06 1.56
CA GLN A 14 14.18 34.42 0.36
C GLN A 14 14.31 33.35 -0.74
N SER A 15 13.26 33.23 -1.57
CA SER A 15 13.29 32.42 -2.79
C SER A 15 14.27 33.00 -3.80
N GLY A 16 15.01 32.14 -4.50
CA GLY A 16 15.89 32.55 -5.60
C GLY A 16 15.11 33.18 -6.77
N GLN A 17 15.71 34.17 -7.42
CA GLN A 17 15.09 34.85 -8.56
C GLN A 17 15.03 33.93 -9.80
N GLN A 18 14.03 34.15 -10.65
CA GLN A 18 13.86 33.42 -11.91
C GLN A 18 14.93 33.85 -12.92
N GLY A 19 15.50 32.88 -13.66
CA GLY A 19 16.49 33.16 -14.69
C GLY A 19 15.93 33.95 -15.87
N PRO A 20 16.78 34.69 -16.62
CA PRO A 20 16.35 35.45 -17.79
C PRO A 20 15.81 34.54 -18.90
N ALA A 21 14.91 35.06 -19.72
CA ALA A 21 14.42 34.38 -20.91
C ALA A 21 15.53 34.19 -21.95
N GLY A 22 15.49 33.09 -22.69
CA GLY A 22 16.42 32.84 -23.80
C GLY A 22 16.09 33.70 -25.02
N ASN A 23 17.11 34.30 -25.64
CA ASN A 23 16.94 35.09 -26.86
C ASN A 23 16.65 34.18 -28.07
N GLU A 24 15.72 34.59 -28.93
CA GLU A 24 15.46 33.90 -30.19
C GLU A 24 16.62 34.02 -31.17
N TYR A 25 16.93 32.94 -31.88
CA TYR A 25 17.78 32.94 -33.07
C TYR A 25 17.06 32.23 -34.21
N ARG A 26 16.94 32.90 -35.36
CA ARG A 26 16.14 32.46 -36.50
C ARG A 26 17.04 31.95 -37.62
N THR A 27 17.00 30.65 -37.93
CA THR A 27 17.14 30.05 -39.29
C THR A 27 16.93 28.53 -39.25
N THR A 28 16.56 27.94 -40.39
CA THR A 28 16.02 26.59 -40.59
C THR A 28 17.02 25.43 -40.44
N LEU A 29 16.81 24.57 -39.43
CA LEU A 29 16.61 23.11 -39.61
C LEU A 29 16.05 22.48 -38.33
N PHE A 30 15.52 21.25 -38.40
CA PHE A 30 14.81 20.61 -37.28
C PHE A 30 15.76 20.11 -36.17
N VAL A 31 15.74 20.78 -35.02
CA VAL A 31 16.27 20.29 -33.72
C VAL A 31 15.31 20.73 -32.60
N LEU A 32 15.21 19.92 -31.54
CA LEU A 32 14.38 20.22 -30.36
C LEU A 32 14.88 21.48 -29.61
N PRO A 33 13.98 22.27 -28.98
CA PRO A 33 14.38 23.46 -28.23
C PRO A 33 15.20 23.09 -26.98
N PRO A 34 16.27 23.85 -26.65
CA PRO A 34 17.07 23.59 -25.46
C PRO A 34 16.29 23.92 -24.19
N ILE A 35 16.24 22.97 -23.26
CA ILE A 35 15.66 23.18 -21.92
C ILE A 35 16.56 24.15 -21.15
N GLY A 36 16.00 25.28 -20.72
CA GLY A 36 16.71 26.27 -19.91
C GLY A 36 17.24 25.66 -18.60
N SER A 37 18.50 25.93 -18.27
CA SER A 37 19.14 25.36 -17.09
C SER A 37 18.48 25.87 -15.79
N LYS A 38 18.26 24.95 -14.85
CA LYS A 38 17.67 25.26 -13.55
C LYS A 38 18.60 26.17 -12.76
N GLY A 39 18.09 27.34 -12.34
CA GLY A 39 18.84 28.34 -11.60
C GLY A 39 19.45 27.80 -10.28
N PRO A 40 20.56 28.40 -9.80
CA PRO A 40 21.26 27.94 -8.62
C PRO A 40 20.39 27.96 -7.37
N ARG A 41 20.67 27.04 -6.43
CA ARG A 41 19.98 26.96 -5.14
C ARG A 41 20.26 28.23 -4.33
N GLY A 42 19.20 28.87 -3.82
CA GLY A 42 19.33 30.04 -2.94
C GLY A 42 20.18 29.74 -1.69
N VAL A 43 20.91 30.76 -1.22
CA VAL A 43 21.78 30.66 -0.05
C VAL A 43 20.99 30.41 1.24
N PRO A 44 21.59 29.75 2.25
CA PRO A 44 21.03 29.68 3.60
C PRO A 44 20.80 31.09 4.18
N GLY A 45 19.82 31.21 5.09
CA GLY A 45 19.62 32.42 5.87
C GLY A 45 20.59 32.53 7.05
N ASP A 46 20.86 33.75 7.49
CA ASP A 46 21.81 34.04 8.57
C ASP A 46 21.37 33.49 9.94
N LEU A 47 22.36 33.25 10.80
CA LEU A 47 22.13 32.85 12.19
C LEU A 47 21.54 34.01 13.01
N GLY A 48 20.59 33.72 13.89
CA GLY A 48 20.03 34.72 14.80
C GLY A 48 21.05 35.18 15.85
N PRO A 49 20.97 36.44 16.33
CA PRO A 49 21.89 36.96 17.34
C PRO A 49 21.66 36.34 18.73
N ASP A 50 22.70 36.34 19.55
CA ASP A 50 22.67 35.80 20.91
C ASP A 50 21.74 36.59 21.87
N GLY A 51 21.27 35.90 22.90
CA GLY A 51 20.40 36.47 23.94
C GLY A 51 21.16 37.35 24.94
N TRP A 52 20.54 38.47 25.34
CA TRP A 52 21.12 39.42 26.29
C TRP A 52 21.24 38.85 27.72
N PRO A 53 22.25 39.25 28.51
CA PRO A 53 22.40 38.85 29.92
C PRO A 53 21.22 39.28 30.81
N GLY A 54 20.93 38.48 31.84
CA GLY A 54 19.91 38.79 32.85
C GLY A 54 20.31 39.91 33.81
N LEU A 55 19.32 40.67 34.29
CA LEU A 55 19.52 41.78 35.23
C LEU A 55 19.90 41.31 36.65
N PRO A 56 20.72 42.06 37.41
CA PRO A 56 21.02 41.77 38.81
C PRO A 56 19.80 41.82 39.74
N GLY A 57 19.81 41.01 40.80
CA GLY A 57 18.76 41.00 41.82
C GLY A 57 18.86 42.15 42.82
N PHE A 58 17.72 42.63 43.31
CA PHE A 58 17.64 43.71 44.29
C PHE A 58 18.06 43.27 45.71
N LYS A 59 18.64 44.22 46.47
CA LYS A 59 19.12 44.03 47.85
C LYS A 59 18.00 44.31 48.85
N GLY A 60 17.78 43.41 49.80
CA GLY A 60 16.78 43.58 50.87
C GLY A 60 17.15 44.66 51.89
N SER A 61 16.13 45.35 52.43
CA SER A 61 16.24 46.42 53.43
C SER A 61 16.08 45.91 54.87
N THR A 62 16.82 46.50 55.80
CA THR A 62 16.79 46.18 57.23
C THR A 62 15.56 46.77 57.95
N GLY A 63 15.00 46.06 58.94
CA GLY A 63 13.86 46.52 59.75
C GLY A 63 14.24 47.44 60.93
N ALA A 64 13.24 48.12 61.51
CA ALA A 64 13.41 49.10 62.60
C ALA A 64 12.58 48.75 63.87
N PRO A 65 12.92 49.32 65.06
CA PRO A 65 12.33 48.93 66.36
C PRO A 65 11.06 49.72 66.77
N GLY A 66 10.53 49.47 67.98
CA GLY A 66 9.42 50.20 68.62
C GLY A 66 9.69 50.58 70.10
N ARG A 67 8.71 50.93 70.94
CA ARG A 67 7.24 50.94 70.76
C ARG A 67 6.55 51.80 71.87
N ALA A 68 5.28 52.18 71.64
CA ALA A 68 4.28 52.72 72.60
C ALA A 68 4.38 54.23 73.02
N GLY A 69 3.27 54.94 73.24
CA GLY A 69 1.86 54.63 72.89
C GLY A 69 0.77 55.48 73.60
N ILE A 70 -0.47 55.45 73.06
CA ILE A 70 -1.80 55.87 73.64
C ILE A 70 -1.95 57.39 73.94
N PRO A 71 -3.10 58.09 73.72
CA PRO A 71 -4.47 57.70 73.29
C PRO A 71 -4.75 58.00 71.79
N GLY A 72 -5.89 57.67 71.15
CA GLY A 72 -7.30 57.73 71.57
C GLY A 72 -7.87 59.13 71.25
N PRO A 73 -9.07 59.33 70.65
CA PRO A 73 -10.23 58.43 70.44
C PRO A 73 -10.08 57.57 69.14
N HIS A 74 -11.08 57.08 68.37
CA HIS A 74 -12.51 57.39 68.20
C HIS A 74 -13.34 56.20 67.63
N GLY A 75 -14.61 56.46 67.25
CA GLY A 75 -15.57 55.43 66.82
C GLY A 75 -15.41 54.99 65.36
N TYR A 76 -15.45 53.68 65.10
CA TYR A 76 -15.35 53.10 63.76
C TYR A 76 -16.67 53.22 62.98
N PRO A 77 -16.62 53.48 61.65
CA PRO A 77 -17.76 53.26 60.76
C PRO A 77 -18.26 51.81 60.78
N GLY A 78 -19.53 51.60 60.43
CA GLY A 78 -20.16 50.28 60.41
C GLY A 78 -19.43 49.27 59.51
N ILE A 79 -19.40 48.01 59.94
CA ILE A 79 -18.69 46.92 59.25
C ILE A 79 -19.28 46.75 57.84
N ARG A 80 -18.49 47.01 56.79
CA ARG A 80 -18.85 46.63 55.42
C ARG A 80 -18.97 45.10 55.37
N GLY A 81 -20.15 44.60 55.05
CA GLY A 81 -20.43 43.16 54.98
C GLY A 81 -19.43 42.44 54.07
N PHE A 82 -19.03 41.23 54.48
CA PHE A 82 -18.10 40.41 53.72
C PHE A 82 -18.65 40.08 52.33
N THR A 83 -17.81 40.20 51.30
CA THR A 83 -18.09 39.62 49.99
C THR A 83 -18.29 38.12 50.18
N GLY A 84 -19.39 37.57 49.65
CA GLY A 84 -19.60 36.12 49.65
C GLY A 84 -18.46 35.39 48.92
N PRO A 85 -18.18 34.12 49.27
CA PRO A 85 -17.20 33.33 48.53
C PRO A 85 -17.61 33.24 47.05
N ASN A 86 -16.64 33.24 46.15
CA ASN A 86 -16.89 32.86 44.76
C ASN A 86 -17.49 31.45 44.75
N GLY A 87 -18.55 31.25 43.96
CA GLY A 87 -19.11 29.91 43.75
C GLY A 87 -18.05 28.98 43.13
N ASP A 88 -18.09 27.71 43.55
CA ASP A 88 -17.14 26.70 43.08
C ASP A 88 -17.17 26.55 41.56
N LEU A 89 -16.02 26.24 40.97
CA LEU A 89 -15.91 26.01 39.53
C LEU A 89 -16.72 24.76 39.17
N GLY A 90 -17.70 24.91 38.28
CA GLY A 90 -18.55 23.80 37.85
C GLY A 90 -17.71 22.66 37.28
N TYR A 91 -18.00 21.43 37.72
CA TYR A 91 -17.27 20.24 37.30
C TYR A 91 -17.29 20.08 35.77
N GLU A 92 -16.14 19.69 35.20
CA GLU A 92 -16.03 19.34 33.80
C GLU A 92 -16.99 18.18 33.47
N GLY A 93 -17.71 18.30 32.35
CA GLY A 93 -18.69 17.30 31.94
C GLY A 93 -18.03 15.94 31.67
N PRO A 94 -18.72 14.81 31.94
CA PRO A 94 -18.16 13.50 31.64
C PRO A 94 -17.83 13.41 30.14
N PRO A 95 -16.74 12.70 29.75
CA PRO A 95 -16.42 12.48 28.35
C PRO A 95 -17.62 11.92 27.58
N GLY A 96 -17.82 12.43 26.35
CA GLY A 96 -18.87 11.92 25.47
C GLY A 96 -18.72 10.40 25.25
N PRO A 97 -19.83 9.67 25.04
CA PRO A 97 -19.76 8.24 24.79
C PRO A 97 -18.89 7.96 23.56
N PRO A 98 -18.17 6.81 23.52
CA PRO A 98 -17.46 6.40 22.33
C PRO A 98 -18.36 6.44 21.09
N GLY A 99 -17.82 6.92 19.96
CA GLY A 99 -18.53 6.84 18.69
C GLY A 99 -18.90 5.38 18.36
N PRO A 100 -19.97 5.15 17.59
CA PRO A 100 -20.34 3.80 17.17
C PRO A 100 -19.17 3.13 16.44
N PRO A 101 -18.94 1.82 16.62
CA PRO A 101 -17.87 1.11 15.92
C PRO A 101 -17.96 1.34 14.41
N GLY A 102 -16.86 1.76 13.80
CA GLY A 102 -16.77 1.86 12.34
C GLY A 102 -17.02 0.48 11.73
N VAL A 103 -17.89 0.41 10.73
CA VAL A 103 -18.21 -0.86 10.06
C VAL A 103 -16.96 -1.33 9.30
N SER A 104 -16.30 -2.37 9.81
CA SER A 104 -15.10 -2.93 9.17
C SER A 104 -15.48 -3.58 7.84
N GLY A 105 -15.22 -2.86 6.74
CA GLY A 105 -15.35 -3.40 5.39
C GLY A 105 -14.38 -4.55 5.13
N PHE A 106 -14.77 -5.46 4.24
CA PHE A 106 -13.92 -6.54 3.76
C PHE A 106 -13.12 -6.07 2.55
N LEU A 107 -11.90 -6.58 2.38
CA LEU A 107 -11.07 -6.27 1.21
C LEU A 107 -11.19 -7.36 0.15
N LEU A 108 -11.35 -6.94 -1.10
CA LEU A 108 -11.39 -7.80 -2.28
C LEU A 108 -10.33 -7.34 -3.28
N ALA A 109 -9.30 -8.16 -3.52
CA ALA A 109 -8.44 -7.98 -4.69
C ALA A 109 -9.11 -8.60 -5.93
N ILE A 110 -9.01 -7.91 -7.07
CA ILE A 110 -9.42 -8.44 -8.38
C ILE A 110 -8.28 -8.21 -9.38
N HIS A 111 -7.85 -9.28 -10.03
CA HIS A 111 -6.87 -9.25 -11.11
C HIS A 111 -7.56 -9.28 -12.48
N SER A 112 -6.94 -8.66 -13.48
CA SER A 112 -7.48 -8.52 -14.84
C SER A 112 -6.93 -9.51 -15.85
N GLN A 113 -5.72 -10.03 -15.63
CA GLN A 113 -4.93 -10.75 -16.64
C GLN A 113 -4.75 -9.92 -17.93
N SER A 114 -4.71 -8.59 -17.80
CA SER A 114 -4.64 -7.63 -18.91
C SER A 114 -3.91 -6.34 -18.50
N VAL A 115 -3.73 -5.42 -19.45
CA VAL A 115 -3.16 -4.08 -19.18
C VAL A 115 -4.21 -3.08 -18.68
N GLN A 116 -5.49 -3.48 -18.69
CA GLN A 116 -6.64 -2.69 -18.28
C GLN A 116 -6.91 -2.91 -16.78
N VAL A 117 -7.13 -1.82 -16.04
CA VAL A 117 -7.53 -1.92 -14.62
C VAL A 117 -8.93 -2.55 -14.54
N PRO A 118 -9.13 -3.63 -13.74
CA PRO A 118 -10.44 -4.22 -13.55
C PRO A 118 -11.32 -3.33 -12.67
N GLN A 119 -12.63 -3.33 -12.91
CA GLN A 119 -13.59 -2.53 -12.13
C GLN A 119 -14.01 -3.24 -10.84
N CYS A 120 -14.34 -2.45 -9.80
CA CYS A 120 -14.95 -2.94 -8.57
C CYS A 120 -16.43 -3.29 -8.78
N PRO A 121 -16.97 -4.32 -8.09
CA PRO A 121 -18.39 -4.68 -8.15
C PRO A 121 -19.32 -3.56 -7.69
N GLU A 122 -20.58 -3.57 -8.15
CA GLU A 122 -21.59 -2.61 -7.71
C GLU A 122 -21.78 -2.66 -6.18
N GLY A 123 -21.90 -1.49 -5.54
CA GLY A 123 -21.98 -1.39 -4.08
C GLY A 123 -20.66 -1.66 -3.35
N SER A 124 -19.51 -1.49 -4.01
CA SER A 124 -18.17 -1.55 -3.38
C SER A 124 -17.32 -0.32 -3.75
N SER A 125 -16.49 0.13 -2.80
CA SER A 125 -15.62 1.29 -2.93
C SER A 125 -14.27 0.88 -3.54
N GLN A 126 -13.81 1.55 -4.61
CA GLN A 126 -12.42 1.39 -5.07
C GLN A 126 -11.46 2.08 -4.10
N LEU A 127 -10.51 1.34 -3.52
CA LEU A 127 -9.49 1.89 -2.65
C LEU A 127 -8.22 2.27 -3.44
N TRP A 128 -7.66 1.35 -4.22
CA TRP A 128 -6.53 1.63 -5.11
C TRP A 128 -6.45 0.68 -6.30
N VAL A 129 -5.58 1.01 -7.24
CA VAL A 129 -5.25 0.24 -8.45
C VAL A 129 -3.76 -0.08 -8.46
N GLY A 130 -3.35 -1.16 -9.11
CA GLY A 130 -1.96 -1.60 -9.05
C GLY A 130 -1.56 -2.61 -10.11
N TYR A 131 -0.52 -3.37 -9.78
CA TYR A 131 0.07 -4.45 -10.55
C TYR A 131 0.04 -5.75 -9.75
N SER A 132 -0.18 -6.86 -10.44
CA SER A 132 -0.51 -8.16 -9.84
C SER A 132 0.75 -8.91 -9.39
N LEU A 133 1.17 -8.75 -8.14
CA LEU A 133 2.24 -9.55 -7.54
C LEU A 133 1.71 -10.96 -7.20
N VAL A 134 2.47 -11.99 -7.56
CA VAL A 134 2.20 -13.39 -7.18
C VAL A 134 3.13 -13.80 -6.04
N TYR A 135 4.45 -13.67 -6.22
CA TYR A 135 5.42 -13.94 -5.15
C TYR A 135 6.74 -13.18 -5.33
N LEU A 136 7.47 -13.07 -4.24
CA LEU A 136 8.86 -12.58 -4.22
C LEU A 136 9.78 -13.75 -3.91
N GLU A 137 10.98 -13.77 -4.49
CA GLU A 137 11.99 -14.78 -4.19
C GLU A 137 13.29 -14.09 -3.78
N GLY A 138 13.65 -14.25 -2.51
CA GLY A 138 14.84 -13.62 -1.93
C GLY A 138 15.71 -14.68 -1.24
N GLN A 139 17.00 -14.71 -1.56
CA GLN A 139 17.93 -15.74 -1.09
C GLN A 139 17.50 -17.19 -1.43
N GLU A 140 16.99 -17.42 -2.63
CA GLU A 140 16.46 -18.72 -3.08
C GLU A 140 15.32 -19.26 -2.20
N LYS A 141 14.48 -18.35 -1.66
CA LYS A 141 13.27 -18.69 -0.92
C LYS A 141 12.09 -17.81 -1.34
N ALA A 142 10.95 -18.42 -1.63
CA ALA A 142 9.73 -17.74 -2.01
C ALA A 142 8.95 -17.19 -0.80
N HIS A 143 8.27 -16.08 -1.03
CA HIS A 143 7.20 -15.55 -0.20
C HIS A 143 6.03 -15.14 -1.10
N ALA A 144 5.02 -16.01 -1.17
CA ALA A 144 3.83 -15.82 -2.01
C ALA A 144 2.79 -14.90 -1.37
N GLN A 145 2.03 -14.22 -2.23
CA GLN A 145 0.80 -13.53 -1.89
C GLN A 145 -0.39 -14.35 -2.41
N ASP A 146 -1.47 -14.38 -1.62
CA ASP A 146 -2.75 -14.90 -2.08
C ASP A 146 -3.46 -13.81 -2.92
N LEU A 147 -3.86 -14.16 -4.15
CA LEU A 147 -4.40 -13.26 -5.18
C LEU A 147 -5.84 -12.79 -4.90
N GLY A 148 -6.47 -13.22 -3.79
CA GLY A 148 -7.69 -12.59 -3.28
C GLY A 148 -7.42 -11.50 -2.25
N HIS A 149 -6.21 -11.48 -1.67
CA HIS A 149 -5.81 -10.55 -0.63
C HIS A 149 -5.13 -9.32 -1.20
N ALA A 150 -5.38 -8.15 -0.59
CA ALA A 150 -4.90 -6.85 -1.06
C ALA A 150 -3.37 -6.73 -1.23
N GLY A 151 -2.57 -7.55 -0.52
CA GLY A 151 -1.10 -7.59 -0.66
C GLY A 151 -0.59 -8.04 -2.03
N SER A 152 -1.42 -8.76 -2.80
CA SER A 152 -1.14 -9.11 -4.20
C SER A 152 -1.23 -7.92 -5.18
N CYS A 153 -1.77 -6.76 -4.76
CA CYS A 153 -2.01 -5.63 -5.64
C CYS A 153 -1.12 -4.42 -5.28
N LEU A 154 0.14 -4.46 -5.71
CA LEU A 154 1.09 -3.38 -5.43
C LEU A 154 0.82 -2.15 -6.32
N PRO A 155 0.71 -0.92 -5.76
CA PRO A 155 0.44 0.29 -6.56
C PRO A 155 1.52 0.63 -7.60
N VAL A 156 2.75 0.19 -7.38
CA VAL A 156 3.91 0.46 -8.24
C VAL A 156 4.60 -0.85 -8.63
N PHE A 157 4.87 -1.03 -9.93
CA PHE A 157 5.67 -2.14 -10.43
C PHE A 157 7.17 -1.89 -10.28
N SER A 158 7.93 -2.93 -9.97
CA SER A 158 9.39 -2.98 -10.10
C SER A 158 9.83 -4.43 -10.34
N THR A 159 10.88 -4.65 -11.12
CA THR A 159 11.52 -5.98 -11.23
C THR A 159 12.19 -6.41 -9.93
N MET A 160 12.49 -5.45 -9.05
CA MET A 160 12.95 -5.65 -7.69
C MET A 160 12.19 -4.71 -6.74
N PRO A 161 11.05 -5.12 -6.17
CA PRO A 161 10.23 -4.28 -5.31
C PRO A 161 10.68 -4.29 -3.83
N PHE A 162 11.80 -4.93 -3.49
CA PHE A 162 12.30 -5.05 -2.13
C PHE A 162 13.83 -4.88 -2.03
N SER A 163 14.31 -4.80 -0.78
CA SER A 163 15.74 -4.77 -0.41
C SER A 163 15.95 -5.65 0.81
N TYR A 164 17.09 -6.32 0.92
CA TYR A 164 17.44 -7.11 2.11
C TYR A 164 18.48 -6.38 2.97
N CYS A 165 18.44 -6.57 4.28
CA CYS A 165 19.37 -5.94 5.22
C CYS A 165 20.04 -6.98 6.12
N ASN A 166 21.26 -6.67 6.54
CA ASN A 166 21.98 -7.37 7.60
C ASN A 166 22.41 -6.36 8.69
N LYS A 167 23.18 -6.79 9.70
CA LYS A 167 23.62 -5.93 10.81
C LYS A 167 24.51 -4.74 10.42
N ALA A 168 25.11 -4.75 9.23
CA ALA A 168 26.05 -3.73 8.78
C ALA A 168 25.51 -2.86 7.63
N ALA A 169 24.69 -3.42 6.73
CA ALA A 169 24.17 -2.70 5.56
C ALA A 169 22.84 -3.27 5.02
N CYS A 170 22.11 -2.42 4.31
CA CYS A 170 21.03 -2.83 3.41
C CYS A 170 21.53 -2.87 1.95
N HIS A 171 21.01 -3.81 1.17
CA HIS A 171 21.38 -4.04 -0.22
C HIS A 171 20.12 -4.05 -1.08
N TYR A 172 20.18 -3.35 -2.21
CA TYR A 172 19.12 -3.31 -3.21
C TYR A 172 19.67 -3.84 -4.53
N SER A 173 18.96 -4.79 -5.15
CA SER A 173 19.26 -5.31 -6.49
C SER A 173 20.71 -5.84 -6.71
N ASN A 174 21.37 -6.28 -5.63
CA ASN A 174 22.79 -6.69 -5.59
C ASN A 174 23.00 -8.23 -5.54
N ARG A 175 21.93 -9.00 -5.76
CA ARG A 175 21.90 -10.48 -5.85
C ARG A 175 20.91 -10.89 -6.94
N ASN A 176 20.97 -12.15 -7.36
CA ASN A 176 20.02 -12.80 -8.28
C ASN A 176 18.61 -13.04 -7.67
N ASP A 177 18.16 -12.16 -6.77
CA ASP A 177 16.81 -12.17 -6.21
C ASP A 177 15.78 -11.79 -7.29
N LYS A 178 14.54 -12.24 -7.14
CA LYS A 178 13.51 -12.19 -8.21
C LYS A 178 12.15 -11.73 -7.69
N SER A 179 11.30 -11.28 -8.62
CA SER A 179 9.87 -11.06 -8.38
C SER A 179 9.02 -11.69 -9.47
N TYR A 180 7.85 -12.20 -9.11
CA TYR A 180 6.96 -12.94 -10.01
C TYR A 180 5.58 -12.30 -10.03
N TRP A 181 5.11 -11.98 -11.23
CA TRP A 181 3.92 -11.14 -11.44
C TRP A 181 2.92 -11.85 -12.34
N LEU A 182 1.61 -11.71 -12.09
CA LEU A 182 0.57 -12.34 -12.89
C LEU A 182 0.62 -11.74 -14.30
N SER A 183 0.58 -12.58 -15.32
CA SER A 183 0.81 -12.17 -16.70
C SER A 183 -0.47 -11.68 -17.38
N THR A 184 -0.31 -10.90 -18.45
CA THR A 184 -1.42 -10.61 -19.37
C THR A 184 -1.68 -11.79 -20.32
N THR A 185 -2.74 -11.71 -21.12
CA THR A 185 -3.02 -12.64 -22.23
C THR A 185 -2.09 -12.49 -23.46
N ALA A 186 -1.10 -11.60 -23.42
CA ALA A 186 -0.18 -11.35 -24.53
C ALA A 186 0.60 -12.62 -25.00
N PRO A 187 1.02 -12.69 -26.27
CA PRO A 187 1.90 -13.76 -26.78
C PRO A 187 3.22 -13.81 -26.02
N ILE A 188 3.77 -15.00 -25.79
CA ILE A 188 5.07 -15.13 -25.11
C ILE A 188 6.19 -14.62 -26.03
N PRO A 189 7.04 -13.67 -25.60
CA PRO A 189 8.14 -13.14 -26.40
C PRO A 189 9.29 -14.16 -26.52
N MET A 190 10.01 -14.12 -27.64
CA MET A 190 11.16 -15.00 -27.90
C MET A 190 12.44 -14.61 -27.13
N MET A 191 12.46 -13.44 -26.48
CA MET A 191 13.59 -12.90 -25.72
C MET A 191 13.10 -12.28 -24.40
N PRO A 192 13.98 -12.05 -23.41
CA PRO A 192 13.65 -11.30 -22.20
C PRO A 192 13.24 -9.86 -22.54
N LEU A 193 12.14 -9.41 -21.94
CA LEU A 193 11.61 -8.05 -22.06
C LEU A 193 12.42 -7.10 -21.19
N SER A 194 12.54 -5.83 -21.60
CA SER A 194 13.21 -4.79 -20.81
C SER A 194 12.47 -3.45 -20.85
N GLY A 195 12.67 -2.63 -19.82
CA GLY A 195 12.12 -1.26 -19.76
C GLY A 195 10.59 -1.22 -19.96
N LEU A 196 10.13 -0.42 -20.91
CA LEU A 196 8.70 -0.21 -21.18
C LEU A 196 8.00 -1.45 -21.75
N GLU A 197 8.71 -2.36 -22.42
CA GLU A 197 8.13 -3.56 -23.03
C GLU A 197 7.56 -4.52 -21.98
N ILE A 198 8.08 -4.49 -20.75
CA ILE A 198 7.55 -5.27 -19.63
C ILE A 198 6.09 -4.89 -19.35
N SER A 199 5.70 -3.63 -19.56
CA SER A 199 4.38 -3.11 -19.16
C SER A 199 3.19 -3.76 -19.88
N SER A 200 3.38 -4.29 -21.11
CA SER A 200 2.33 -5.04 -21.82
C SER A 200 2.11 -6.46 -21.27
N HIS A 201 3.00 -6.95 -20.40
CA HIS A 201 3.00 -8.31 -19.87
C HIS A 201 2.60 -8.42 -18.39
N ILE A 202 2.52 -7.32 -17.64
CA ILE A 202 2.10 -7.32 -16.23
C ILE A 202 0.59 -7.06 -16.09
N SER A 203 -0.13 -8.01 -15.48
CA SER A 203 -1.56 -7.87 -15.18
C SER A 203 -1.83 -6.72 -14.22
N ARG A 204 -2.82 -5.87 -14.53
CA ARG A 204 -3.35 -4.87 -13.61
C ARG A 204 -4.33 -5.48 -12.61
N CYS A 205 -4.47 -4.81 -11.47
CA CYS A 205 -5.39 -5.19 -10.41
C CYS A 205 -6.06 -3.96 -9.79
N VAL A 206 -7.13 -4.21 -9.04
CA VAL A 206 -7.83 -3.25 -8.18
C VAL A 206 -8.03 -3.87 -6.81
N VAL A 207 -8.09 -3.04 -5.76
CA VAL A 207 -8.56 -3.45 -4.44
C VAL A 207 -9.83 -2.65 -4.10
N CYS A 208 -10.87 -3.39 -3.74
CA CYS A 208 -12.19 -2.88 -3.41
C CYS A 208 -12.53 -3.15 -1.94
N GLU A 209 -13.33 -2.27 -1.34
CA GLU A 209 -13.94 -2.44 -0.02
C GLU A 209 -15.40 -2.91 -0.19
N THR A 210 -15.74 -4.04 0.43
CA THR A 210 -17.01 -4.77 0.23
C THR A 210 -17.75 -5.03 1.54
N VAL A 211 -19.08 -5.18 1.44
CA VAL A 211 -19.99 -5.43 2.58
C VAL A 211 -19.95 -6.85 3.16
N SER A 212 -19.25 -7.77 2.50
CA SER A 212 -19.00 -9.15 2.93
C SER A 212 -17.66 -9.64 2.35
N PRO A 213 -17.09 -10.75 2.83
CA PRO A 213 -16.02 -11.43 2.11
C PRO A 213 -16.55 -12.04 0.80
N ALA A 214 -15.70 -12.14 -0.21
CA ALA A 214 -15.94 -12.96 -1.40
C ALA A 214 -15.34 -14.36 -1.20
N VAL A 215 -15.95 -15.38 -1.80
CA VAL A 215 -15.51 -16.78 -1.70
C VAL A 215 -15.48 -17.42 -3.08
N ALA A 216 -14.43 -18.19 -3.35
CA ALA A 216 -14.36 -19.06 -4.53
C ALA A 216 -15.03 -20.41 -4.27
N PHE A 217 -15.81 -20.86 -5.26
CA PHE A 217 -16.40 -22.19 -5.33
C PHE A 217 -15.83 -22.91 -6.54
N HIS A 218 -15.41 -24.17 -6.38
CA HIS A 218 -14.78 -24.98 -7.43
C HIS A 218 -15.68 -26.17 -7.77
N SER A 219 -15.95 -26.42 -9.06
CA SER A 219 -16.88 -27.50 -9.46
C SER A 219 -16.23 -28.88 -9.58
N GLN A 220 -14.91 -28.95 -9.72
CA GLN A 220 -14.17 -30.13 -10.19
C GLN A 220 -14.72 -30.69 -11.52
N ASP A 221 -15.30 -29.82 -12.34
CA ASP A 221 -15.92 -30.15 -13.62
C ASP A 221 -15.69 -29.03 -14.66
N HIS A 222 -15.98 -29.34 -15.92
CA HIS A 222 -15.97 -28.40 -17.05
C HIS A 222 -17.17 -27.42 -17.02
N THR A 223 -18.22 -27.72 -16.25
CA THR A 223 -19.34 -26.80 -16.00
C THR A 223 -19.06 -25.87 -14.82
N VAL A 224 -19.57 -24.63 -14.90
CA VAL A 224 -19.51 -23.66 -13.80
C VAL A 224 -20.70 -23.89 -12.87
N ALA A 225 -20.43 -24.15 -11.58
CA ALA A 225 -21.50 -24.21 -10.57
C ALA A 225 -22.11 -22.82 -10.32
N ALA A 226 -23.42 -22.75 -10.05
CA ALA A 226 -24.06 -21.49 -9.64
C ALA A 226 -23.61 -21.07 -8.23
N CYS A 227 -23.67 -19.77 -7.93
CA CYS A 227 -23.50 -19.28 -6.56
C CYS A 227 -24.59 -19.85 -5.63
N PRO A 228 -24.31 -20.07 -4.33
CA PRO A 228 -25.33 -20.49 -3.37
C PRO A 228 -26.46 -19.45 -3.23
N ALA A 229 -27.64 -19.87 -2.75
CA ALA A 229 -28.74 -18.96 -2.49
C ALA A 229 -28.34 -17.87 -1.47
N GLY A 230 -28.67 -16.60 -1.77
CA GLY A 230 -28.20 -15.44 -1.01
C GLY A 230 -26.76 -14.99 -1.30
N TRP A 231 -26.21 -15.39 -2.46
CA TRP A 231 -24.90 -14.93 -2.95
C TRP A 231 -25.00 -14.48 -4.40
N ARG A 232 -24.47 -13.28 -4.69
CA ARG A 232 -24.34 -12.76 -6.05
C ARG A 232 -23.04 -13.20 -6.72
N SER A 233 -23.10 -13.41 -8.03
CA SER A 233 -21.91 -13.64 -8.87
C SER A 233 -21.02 -12.40 -8.90
N LEU A 234 -19.69 -12.60 -8.86
CA LEU A 234 -18.71 -11.57 -9.21
C LEU A 234 -17.98 -11.90 -10.51
N TRP A 235 -17.47 -13.13 -10.65
CA TRP A 235 -16.93 -13.66 -11.92
C TRP A 235 -16.82 -15.18 -11.90
N THR A 236 -16.67 -15.75 -13.09
CA THR A 236 -16.36 -17.17 -13.32
C THR A 236 -14.93 -17.32 -13.85
N GLY A 237 -14.34 -18.51 -13.74
CA GLY A 237 -12.97 -18.74 -14.18
C GLY A 237 -12.50 -20.19 -14.01
N TYR A 238 -11.19 -20.34 -13.87
CA TYR A 238 -10.48 -21.62 -13.78
C TYR A 238 -9.75 -21.75 -12.43
N SER A 239 -9.76 -22.98 -11.92
CA SER A 239 -9.33 -23.33 -10.56
C SER A 239 -7.81 -23.41 -10.44
N PHE A 240 -7.17 -22.27 -10.23
CA PHE A 240 -5.73 -22.15 -9.99
C PHE A 240 -5.38 -22.58 -8.55
N LEU A 241 -4.46 -23.54 -8.42
CA LEU A 241 -4.12 -24.16 -7.13
C LEU A 241 -2.76 -23.69 -6.63
N LEU A 242 -1.70 -23.93 -7.41
CA LEU A 242 -0.32 -23.63 -7.02
C LEU A 242 0.59 -23.38 -8.23
N HIS A 243 1.79 -22.87 -7.96
CA HIS A 243 2.79 -22.49 -8.94
C HIS A 243 4.20 -22.72 -8.41
N THR A 244 5.14 -23.02 -9.31
CA THR A 244 6.59 -23.09 -9.01
C THR A 244 7.39 -22.39 -10.10
N GLY A 245 8.60 -21.94 -9.76
CA GLY A 245 9.49 -21.20 -10.65
C GLY A 245 10.92 -21.71 -10.60
N ALA A 246 11.87 -20.87 -10.18
CA ALA A 246 13.28 -21.25 -10.10
C ALA A 246 13.51 -22.28 -8.98
N GLY A 247 14.27 -23.34 -9.27
CA GLY A 247 14.40 -24.49 -8.38
C GLY A 247 13.06 -25.23 -8.27
N ASP A 248 12.60 -25.42 -7.04
CA ASP A 248 11.28 -25.94 -6.65
C ASP A 248 10.45 -24.92 -5.85
N GLU A 249 10.95 -23.69 -5.68
CA GLU A 249 10.31 -22.60 -4.94
C GLU A 249 9.08 -22.01 -5.66
N GLY A 250 8.13 -21.49 -4.88
CA GLY A 250 6.86 -20.96 -5.40
C GLY A 250 5.79 -20.75 -4.31
N GLY A 251 4.55 -21.13 -4.60
CA GLY A 251 3.43 -20.90 -3.69
C GLY A 251 2.09 -21.46 -4.15
N GLY A 252 1.07 -21.29 -3.33
CA GLY A 252 -0.31 -21.74 -3.56
C GLY A 252 -1.34 -20.66 -3.30
N GLN A 253 -2.60 -20.97 -3.58
CA GLN A 253 -3.76 -20.13 -3.27
C GLN A 253 -4.68 -20.87 -2.30
N SER A 254 -5.40 -20.18 -1.41
CA SER A 254 -6.48 -20.83 -0.69
C SER A 254 -7.64 -21.13 -1.64
N LEU A 255 -8.14 -22.36 -1.68
CA LEU A 255 -9.30 -22.75 -2.50
C LEU A 255 -10.63 -22.08 -2.05
N THR A 256 -10.62 -21.34 -0.95
CA THR A 256 -11.74 -20.46 -0.56
C THR A 256 -11.54 -19.00 -0.96
N SER A 257 -10.32 -18.60 -1.30
CA SER A 257 -9.99 -17.22 -1.71
C SER A 257 -10.40 -16.97 -3.15
N SER A 258 -10.83 -15.75 -3.47
CA SER A 258 -11.02 -15.33 -4.88
C SER A 258 -9.74 -15.48 -5.73
N GLY A 259 -8.56 -15.56 -5.11
CA GLY A 259 -7.27 -15.78 -5.77
C GLY A 259 -7.09 -17.15 -6.43
N SER A 260 -7.81 -18.18 -5.98
CA SER A 260 -7.82 -19.50 -6.64
C SER A 260 -8.64 -19.53 -7.94
N CYS A 261 -9.33 -18.45 -8.29
CA CYS A 261 -10.25 -18.41 -9.42
C CYS A 261 -9.85 -17.37 -10.46
N LEU A 262 -8.84 -17.72 -11.28
CA LEU A 262 -8.34 -16.89 -12.37
C LEU A 262 -9.32 -16.90 -13.55
N LYS A 263 -9.66 -15.73 -14.09
CA LYS A 263 -10.64 -15.56 -15.17
C LYS A 263 -10.22 -16.29 -16.45
N ASP A 264 -8.93 -16.24 -16.77
CA ASP A 264 -8.34 -16.87 -17.96
C ASP A 264 -7.37 -18.00 -17.60
N PHE A 265 -7.66 -19.20 -18.11
CA PHE A 265 -6.69 -20.30 -18.15
C PHE A 265 -5.50 -19.96 -19.06
N ARG A 266 -4.29 -19.97 -18.49
CA ARG A 266 -3.02 -19.98 -19.23
C ARG A 266 -2.07 -21.01 -18.62
N THR A 267 -1.29 -21.68 -19.45
CA THR A 267 -0.21 -22.57 -18.97
C THR A 267 0.91 -21.82 -18.24
N HIS A 268 1.13 -20.54 -18.60
CA HIS A 268 2.08 -19.63 -17.97
C HIS A 268 1.34 -18.35 -17.50
N PRO A 269 0.58 -18.40 -16.39
CA PRO A 269 -0.25 -17.28 -15.92
C PRO A 269 0.54 -16.22 -15.14
N PHE A 270 1.87 -16.36 -15.04
CA PHE A 270 2.79 -15.40 -14.43
C PHE A 270 4.10 -15.30 -15.23
N ILE A 271 4.86 -14.25 -14.97
CA ILE A 271 6.16 -13.93 -15.58
C ILE A 271 7.22 -13.75 -14.47
N GLU A 272 8.45 -14.23 -14.72
CA GLU A 272 9.60 -13.99 -13.85
C GLU A 272 10.25 -12.65 -14.19
N CYS A 273 10.57 -11.84 -13.19
CA CYS A 273 11.37 -10.62 -13.31
C CYS A 273 12.66 -10.73 -12.49
N GLN A 274 13.80 -10.59 -13.15
CA GLN A 274 15.13 -10.71 -12.54
C GLN A 274 15.63 -9.33 -12.11
N GLY A 275 15.79 -9.14 -10.79
CA GLY A 275 16.00 -7.82 -10.19
C GLY A 275 17.21 -7.08 -10.74
N ALA A 276 18.40 -7.68 -10.55
CA ALA A 276 19.70 -7.13 -10.96
C ALA A 276 19.87 -6.87 -12.47
N ARG A 277 18.95 -7.38 -13.31
CA ARG A 277 18.97 -7.20 -14.77
C ARG A 277 17.90 -6.26 -15.31
N GLY A 278 16.90 -5.89 -14.51
CA GLY A 278 15.78 -5.07 -14.98
C GLY A 278 14.94 -5.72 -16.08
N SER A 279 14.95 -7.05 -16.18
CA SER A 279 14.39 -7.82 -17.30
C SER A 279 13.40 -8.88 -16.85
N CYS A 280 12.33 -9.14 -17.64
CA CYS A 280 11.34 -10.17 -17.34
C CYS A 280 11.14 -11.17 -18.50
N HIS A 281 10.86 -12.44 -18.19
CA HIS A 281 10.69 -13.50 -19.20
C HIS A 281 9.86 -14.69 -18.69
N TYR A 282 9.48 -15.58 -19.60
CA TYR A 282 8.73 -16.80 -19.33
C TYR A 282 9.65 -18.01 -19.51
N PHE A 283 10.26 -18.48 -18.42
CA PHE A 283 11.18 -19.61 -18.47
C PHE A 283 10.45 -20.97 -18.49
N ALA A 284 11.07 -22.00 -19.08
CA ALA A 284 10.46 -23.32 -19.27
C ALA A 284 10.25 -24.13 -17.97
N ASN A 285 10.78 -23.64 -16.84
CA ASN A 285 10.57 -24.18 -15.50
C ASN A 285 9.46 -23.48 -14.71
N LEU A 286 8.77 -22.48 -15.29
CA LEU A 286 7.60 -21.86 -14.65
C LEU A 286 6.37 -22.77 -14.81
N TYR A 287 5.97 -23.46 -13.76
CA TYR A 287 4.82 -24.37 -13.79
C TYR A 287 3.59 -23.74 -13.11
N SER A 288 2.42 -23.98 -13.71
CA SER A 288 1.12 -23.69 -13.10
C SER A 288 0.29 -24.95 -12.93
N PHE A 289 -0.36 -25.07 -11.77
CA PHE A 289 -1.10 -26.23 -11.35
C PHE A 289 -2.54 -25.84 -11.07
N TRP A 290 -3.46 -26.68 -11.53
CA TRP A 290 -4.89 -26.39 -11.58
C TRP A 290 -5.67 -27.60 -11.04
N LEU A 291 -6.78 -27.38 -10.33
CA LEU A 291 -7.69 -28.48 -10.02
C LEU A 291 -8.21 -29.09 -11.33
N THR A 292 -8.27 -30.42 -11.39
CA THR A 292 -8.69 -31.13 -12.59
C THR A 292 -10.18 -31.46 -12.59
N THR A 293 -10.75 -31.67 -13.77
CA THR A 293 -12.10 -32.21 -13.91
C THR A 293 -12.12 -33.70 -13.58
N VAL A 294 -13.05 -34.16 -12.73
CA VAL A 294 -13.13 -35.56 -12.25
C VAL A 294 -14.60 -35.98 -12.15
N SER A 295 -14.98 -37.06 -12.83
CA SER A 295 -16.34 -37.61 -12.69
C SER A 295 -16.55 -38.25 -11.32
N HIS A 296 -17.75 -38.11 -10.74
CA HIS A 296 -18.15 -38.86 -9.55
C HIS A 296 -18.07 -40.39 -9.71
N THR A 297 -18.17 -40.90 -10.95
CA THR A 297 -17.95 -42.33 -11.25
C THR A 297 -16.47 -42.74 -11.26
N GLU A 298 -15.55 -41.77 -11.36
CA GLU A 298 -14.11 -41.99 -11.53
C GLU A 298 -13.28 -41.61 -10.30
N GLN A 299 -13.87 -40.95 -9.30
CA GLN A 299 -13.19 -40.39 -8.12
C GLN A 299 -12.35 -41.40 -7.30
N PHE A 300 -12.66 -42.70 -7.38
CA PHE A 300 -11.91 -43.79 -6.75
C PHE A 300 -11.30 -44.79 -7.76
N ILE A 301 -11.30 -44.44 -9.06
CA ILE A 301 -10.73 -45.27 -10.13
C ILE A 301 -9.34 -44.74 -10.48
N THR A 302 -8.34 -45.63 -10.46
CA THR A 302 -6.95 -45.32 -10.84
C THR A 302 -6.88 -44.73 -12.25
N GLN A 303 -6.63 -43.42 -12.30
CA GLN A 303 -6.52 -42.66 -13.54
C GLN A 303 -5.31 -43.11 -14.37
N ARG A 304 -5.48 -43.21 -15.69
CA ARG A 304 -4.36 -43.51 -16.60
C ARG A 304 -3.53 -42.25 -16.84
N PRO A 305 -2.21 -42.24 -16.55
CA PRO A 305 -1.35 -41.09 -16.86
C PRO A 305 -1.34 -40.78 -18.37
N GLY A 306 -1.30 -39.49 -18.71
CA GLY A 306 -1.31 -39.04 -20.10
C GLY A 306 -0.91 -37.56 -20.27
N THR A 307 -0.38 -37.22 -21.44
CA THR A 307 0.11 -35.87 -21.75
C THR A 307 -0.90 -35.10 -22.61
N ILE A 308 -1.40 -33.96 -22.10
CA ILE A 308 -2.40 -33.15 -22.80
C ILE A 308 -1.70 -32.00 -23.53
N LYS A 309 -1.55 -32.11 -24.86
CA LYS A 309 -0.86 -31.11 -25.70
C LYS A 309 -1.77 -30.08 -26.37
N ALA A 310 -3.04 -30.41 -26.66
CA ALA A 310 -3.96 -29.49 -27.32
C ALA A 310 -4.56 -28.50 -26.31
N ALA A 311 -4.50 -27.19 -26.62
CA ALA A 311 -4.91 -26.11 -25.71
C ALA A 311 -6.36 -26.26 -25.22
N ASP A 312 -7.29 -26.63 -26.10
CA ASP A 312 -8.70 -26.83 -25.72
C ASP A 312 -8.86 -27.99 -24.74
N LYS A 313 -8.09 -29.07 -24.90
CA LYS A 313 -8.10 -30.22 -23.98
C LYS A 313 -7.44 -29.88 -22.64
N GLN A 314 -6.45 -28.99 -22.62
CA GLN A 314 -5.89 -28.46 -21.36
C GLN A 314 -6.95 -27.64 -20.62
N ARG A 315 -7.63 -26.73 -21.33
CA ARG A 315 -8.72 -25.89 -20.81
C ARG A 315 -9.90 -26.72 -20.28
N HIS A 316 -10.33 -27.77 -21.00
CA HIS A 316 -11.41 -28.67 -20.56
C HIS A 316 -11.02 -29.63 -19.43
N LYS A 317 -9.72 -29.86 -19.17
CA LYS A 317 -9.26 -30.66 -18.02
C LYS A 317 -9.05 -29.82 -16.76
N ALA A 318 -9.01 -28.48 -16.87
CA ALA A 318 -9.00 -27.57 -15.73
C ALA A 318 -10.44 -27.32 -15.21
N SER A 319 -10.65 -27.54 -13.91
CA SER A 319 -11.91 -27.30 -13.22
C SER A 319 -12.34 -25.84 -13.35
N GLN A 320 -13.62 -25.61 -13.62
CA GLN A 320 -14.23 -24.30 -13.48
C GLN A 320 -14.33 -23.88 -12.00
N CYS A 321 -14.49 -22.57 -11.81
CA CYS A 321 -14.78 -21.96 -10.52
C CYS A 321 -15.68 -20.72 -10.69
N HIS A 322 -16.27 -20.29 -9.58
CA HIS A 322 -17.15 -19.15 -9.47
C HIS A 322 -16.78 -18.36 -8.21
N VAL A 323 -16.47 -17.07 -8.33
CA VAL A 323 -16.32 -16.19 -7.17
C VAL A 323 -17.65 -15.50 -6.91
N CYS A 324 -18.14 -15.65 -5.69
CA CYS A 324 -19.42 -15.12 -5.25
C CYS A 324 -19.23 -14.19 -4.04
N LEU A 325 -20.07 -13.16 -3.92
CA LEU A 325 -20.17 -12.30 -2.75
C LEU A 325 -21.49 -12.60 -2.03
N ARG A 326 -21.48 -12.66 -0.70
CA ARG A 326 -22.71 -12.87 0.06
C ARG A 326 -23.54 -11.59 0.07
N GLU A 327 -24.84 -11.74 -0.13
CA GLU A 327 -25.81 -10.65 0.03
C GLU A 327 -26.30 -10.60 1.49
N GLN A 328 -26.67 -9.41 1.96
CA GLN A 328 -27.13 -9.16 3.34
C GLN A 328 -28.65 -9.24 3.43
#